data_AF-A0A1G7TIE5-F1
#
_entry.id   AF-A0A1G7TIE5-F1
#
_cell.length_a   1.000
_cell.length_b   1.000
_cell.length_c   1.000
_cell.angle_alpha   90.00
_cell.angle_beta   90.00
_cell.angle_gamma   90.00
#
_symmetry.space_group_name_H-M   'P 1'
#
loop_
_entity.id
_entity.type
_entity.pdbx_description
1 polymer ?
#
loop_
_entity_poly.entity_id
_entity_poly.type
_entity_poly.pdbx_seq_one_letter_code
_entity_poly.pdbx_strand_id
1 'polypeptide(L)'
;MTRPVDSGVIFIARLALAVLFLWGGVMKLLGYAGFVGYLQGKGVPFVQIAAPLATAVEALGGLLLVLGFKIRPLALIMAVYTVATAVLGHDFWNMTDPAMQHDMVIHFWKNIGIAGGFLLLFVTGAGGISIDGARAPRSGLHR
;
A
#
# COMPACT_ATOMS: atom_id res chain seq x y z
N MET A 1 11.47 4.51 -18.42
CA MET A 1 11.64 5.87 -17.86
C MET A 1 12.98 5.91 -17.16
N THR A 2 14.03 6.37 -17.84
CA THR A 2 15.42 6.35 -17.35
C THR A 2 15.99 7.75 -17.15
N ARG A 3 15.19 8.81 -17.36
CA ARG A 3 15.64 10.17 -17.08
C ARG A 3 15.84 10.31 -15.56
N PRO A 4 16.87 11.04 -15.10
CA PRO A 4 17.14 11.22 -13.68
C PRO A 4 15.96 11.85 -12.94
N VAL A 5 15.29 12.82 -13.57
CA VAL A 5 14.11 13.49 -13.02
C VAL A 5 12.95 12.51 -12.83
N ASP A 6 12.62 11.70 -13.84
CA ASP A 6 11.58 10.67 -13.74
C ASP A 6 11.88 9.69 -12.59
N SER A 7 13.16 9.30 -12.43
CA SER A 7 13.58 8.37 -11.39
C SER A 7 13.48 8.95 -9.98
N GLY A 8 13.77 10.25 -9.82
CA GLY A 8 13.58 10.98 -8.56
C GLY A 8 12.10 11.10 -8.19
N VAL A 9 11.24 11.47 -9.15
CA VAL A 9 9.79 11.59 -8.93
C VAL A 9 9.18 10.24 -8.56
N ILE A 10 9.54 9.16 -9.26
CA ILE A 10 9.04 7.81 -8.96
C ILE A 10 9.49 7.36 -7.56
N PHE A 11 10.70 7.69 -7.13
CA PHE A 11 11.17 7.38 -5.79
C PHE A 11 10.35 8.11 -4.72
N ILE A 12 10.10 9.40 -4.90
CA ILE A 12 9.27 10.20 -3.99
C ILE A 12 7.84 9.66 -3.95
N ALA A 13 7.26 9.32 -5.11
CA ALA A 13 5.92 8.71 -5.17
C ALA A 13 5.86 7.39 -4.40
N ARG A 14 6.88 6.53 -4.54
CA ARG A 14 6.98 5.29 -3.76
C ARG A 14 7.09 5.55 -2.26
N LEU A 15 7.87 6.54 -1.84
CA LEU A 15 8.01 6.89 -0.43
C LEU A 15 6.70 7.42 0.15
N ALA A 16 6.02 8.31 -0.58
CA ALA A 16 4.73 8.87 -0.16
C ALA A 16 3.66 7.78 0.00
N LEU A 17 3.60 6.84 -0.96
CA LEU A 17 2.71 5.68 -0.86
C LEU A 17 3.13 4.76 0.29
N ALA A 18 4.42 4.46 0.45
CA ALA A 18 4.92 3.53 1.46
C ALA A 18 4.69 4.01 2.90
N VAL A 19 4.76 5.32 3.17
CA VAL A 19 4.72 5.87 4.54
C VAL A 19 3.47 5.44 5.30
N LEU A 20 2.31 5.42 4.63
CA LEU A 20 1.04 5.06 5.24
C LEU A 20 1.00 3.57 5.62
N PHE A 21 1.54 2.69 4.78
CA PHE A 21 1.59 1.26 5.04
C PHE A 21 2.65 0.91 6.08
N LEU A 22 3.81 1.58 6.06
CA LEU A 22 4.82 1.40 7.10
C LEU A 22 4.30 1.83 8.46
N TRP A 23 3.65 2.98 8.54
CA TRP A 23 3.00 3.43 9.77
C TRP A 23 1.94 2.43 10.23
N GLY A 24 1.01 2.03 9.35
CA GLY A 24 -0.03 1.06 9.66
C GLY A 24 0.53 -0.28 10.13
N GLY A 25 1.55 -0.80 9.45
CA GLY A 25 2.22 -2.05 9.77
C GLY A 25 2.92 -2.00 11.12
N VAL A 26 3.67 -0.93 11.43
CA VAL A 26 4.31 -0.74 12.74
C VAL A 26 3.27 -0.67 13.85
N MET A 27 2.19 0.09 13.66
CA MET A 27 1.12 0.20 14.65
C MET A 27 0.43 -1.14 14.89
N LYS A 28 0.21 -1.94 13.83
CA LYS A 28 -0.33 -3.30 13.95
C LYS A 28 0.65 -4.25 14.63
N LEU A 29 1.95 -4.12 14.44
CA LEU A 29 2.96 -4.95 15.12
C LEU A 29 3.03 -4.64 16.61
N LEU A 30 3.05 -3.35 16.97
CA LEU A 30 3.10 -2.91 18.38
C LEU A 30 1.78 -3.18 19.11
N GLY A 31 0.65 -3.06 18.41
CA GLY A 31 -0.70 -3.23 18.94
C GLY A 31 -1.42 -4.49 18.45
N TYR A 32 -0.69 -5.57 18.17
CA TYR A 32 -1.22 -6.73 17.43
C TYR A 32 -2.46 -7.35 18.08
N ALA A 33 -2.43 -7.52 19.41
CA ALA A 33 -3.58 -8.06 20.14
C ALA A 33 -4.83 -7.18 19.99
N GLY A 34 -4.66 -5.85 20.02
CA GLY A 34 -5.75 -4.90 19.80
C GLY A 34 -6.28 -4.94 18.37
N PHE A 35 -5.40 -5.08 17.38
CA PHE A 35 -5.80 -5.22 15.98
C PHE A 35 -6.59 -6.53 15.73
N VAL A 36 -6.16 -7.65 16.33
CA VAL A 36 -6.91 -8.91 16.29
C VAL A 36 -8.31 -8.74 16.89
N GLY A 37 -8.40 -8.09 18.07
CA GLY A 37 -9.69 -7.79 18.70
C GLY A 37 -10.60 -6.90 17.85
N TYR A 38 -10.03 -5.90 17.18
CA TYR A 38 -10.76 -5.05 16.24
C TYR A 38 -11.35 -5.87 15.07
N LEU A 39 -10.55 -6.75 14.46
CA LEU A 39 -11.03 -7.61 13.37
C LEU A 39 -12.12 -8.59 13.81
N GLN A 40 -12.02 -9.12 15.03
CA GLN A 40 -13.07 -9.95 15.63
C GLN A 40 -14.35 -9.16 15.84
N GLY A 41 -14.26 -7.93 16.38
CA GLY A 41 -15.41 -7.04 16.55
C GLY A 41 -16.09 -6.67 15.23
N LYS A 42 -15.34 -6.62 14.13
CA LYS A 42 -15.87 -6.45 12.77
C LYS A 42 -16.43 -7.72 12.13
N GLY A 43 -16.34 -8.88 12.78
CA GLY A 43 -16.85 -10.14 12.25
C GLY A 43 -16.06 -10.67 11.05
N VAL A 44 -14.78 -10.30 10.90
CA VAL A 44 -13.94 -10.76 9.78
C VAL A 44 -13.72 -12.27 9.90
N PRO A 45 -14.01 -13.07 8.86
CA PRO A 45 -13.78 -14.51 8.91
C PRO A 45 -12.27 -14.81 8.94
N PHE A 46 -11.89 -15.92 9.58
CA PHE A 46 -10.49 -16.38 9.65
C PHE A 46 -9.50 -15.32 10.17
N VAL A 47 -9.84 -14.60 11.25
CA VAL A 47 -8.99 -13.54 11.84
C VAL A 47 -7.53 -13.99 12.06
N GLN A 48 -7.33 -15.25 12.45
CA GLN A 48 -5.98 -15.82 12.67
C GLN A 48 -5.11 -15.84 11.41
N ILE A 49 -5.70 -15.76 10.22
CA ILE A 49 -5.00 -15.66 8.93
C ILE A 49 -5.04 -14.22 8.42
N ALA A 50 -6.19 -13.54 8.54
CA ALA A 50 -6.36 -12.18 8.05
C ALA A 50 -5.46 -11.17 8.78
N ALA A 51 -5.35 -11.26 10.11
CA ALA A 51 -4.54 -10.35 10.91
C ALA A 51 -3.03 -10.39 10.57
N PRO A 52 -2.37 -11.58 10.55
CA PRO A 52 -0.95 -11.63 10.21
C PRO A 52 -0.73 -11.28 8.74
N LEU A 53 -1.65 -11.65 7.84
CA LEU A 53 -1.54 -11.29 6.43
C LEU A 53 -1.60 -9.77 6.22
N ALA A 54 -2.59 -9.09 6.80
CA ALA A 54 -2.71 -7.64 6.71
C ALA A 54 -1.48 -6.93 7.29
N THR A 55 -1.00 -7.39 8.45
CA THR A 55 0.19 -6.84 9.10
C THR A 55 1.45 -7.05 8.24
N ALA A 56 1.62 -8.24 7.66
CA ALA A 56 2.74 -8.55 6.78
C ALA A 56 2.69 -7.73 5.48
N VAL A 57 1.52 -7.59 4.85
CA VAL A 57 1.36 -6.79 3.63
C VAL A 57 1.68 -5.33 3.90
N GLU A 58 1.23 -4.76 5.02
CA GLU A 58 1.53 -3.36 5.34
C GLU A 58 3.01 -3.12 5.68
N ALA A 59 3.58 -3.94 6.59
CA ALA A 59 4.95 -3.76 7.03
C ALA A 59 5.96 -4.13 5.94
N LEU A 60 5.85 -5.35 5.38
CA LEU A 60 6.78 -5.82 4.36
C LEU A 60 6.52 -5.13 3.03
N GLY A 61 5.26 -4.93 2.64
CA GLY A 61 4.94 -4.24 1.39
C GLY A 61 5.41 -2.79 1.40
N GLY A 62 5.22 -2.07 2.51
CA GLY A 62 5.78 -0.74 2.71
C GLY A 62 7.31 -0.71 2.57
N LEU A 63 8.01 -1.67 3.19
CA LEU A 63 9.46 -1.76 3.10
C LEU A 63 9.94 -2.04 1.67
N LEU A 64 9.29 -2.98 0.98
CA LEU A 64 9.63 -3.34 -0.40
C LEU A 64 9.36 -2.20 -1.39
N LEU A 65 8.35 -1.35 -1.13
CA LEU A 65 8.10 -0.13 -1.90
C LEU A 65 9.26 0.86 -1.80
N VAL A 66 9.76 1.10 -0.58
CA VAL A 66 10.92 1.99 -0.35
C VAL A 66 12.16 1.44 -1.06
N LEU A 67 12.46 0.16 -0.87
CA LEU A 67 13.61 -0.50 -1.50
C LEU A 67 13.47 -0.59 -3.03
N GLY A 68 12.24 -0.57 -3.54
CA GLY A 68 11.99 -0.68 -4.97
C GLY A 68 12.27 -2.07 -5.50
N PHE A 69 11.87 -3.11 -4.76
CA PHE A 69 12.08 -4.51 -5.11
C PHE A 69 10.79 -5.14 -5.62
N LYS A 70 10.82 -5.71 -6.82
CA LYS A 70 9.68 -6.30 -7.53
C LYS A 70 8.45 -5.37 -7.52
N ILE A 71 8.64 -4.09 -7.86
CA ILE A 71 7.59 -3.07 -7.71
C ILE A 71 6.33 -3.38 -8.50
N ARG A 72 6.42 -3.97 -9.70
CA ARG A 72 5.23 -4.27 -10.49
C ARG A 72 4.29 -5.25 -9.79
N PRO A 73 4.67 -6.51 -9.51
CA PRO A 73 3.76 -7.42 -8.80
C PRO A 73 3.40 -6.89 -7.40
N LEU A 74 4.33 -6.23 -6.71
CA LEU A 74 4.05 -5.62 -5.41
C LEU A 74 2.94 -4.56 -5.51
N ALA A 75 3.01 -3.65 -6.48
CA ALA A 75 2.03 -2.60 -6.64
C ALA A 75 0.63 -3.16 -6.94
N LEU A 76 0.53 -4.25 -7.71
CA LEU A 76 -0.77 -4.90 -7.93
C LEU A 76 -1.34 -5.50 -6.64
N ILE A 77 -0.50 -6.20 -5.85
CA ILE A 77 -0.90 -6.74 -4.55
C ILE A 77 -1.35 -5.60 -3.62
N MET A 78 -0.58 -4.52 -3.54
CA MET A 78 -0.89 -3.36 -2.70
C MET A 78 -2.17 -2.67 -3.17
N ALA A 79 -2.43 -2.54 -4.47
CA ALA A 79 -3.67 -1.98 -5.01
C ALA A 79 -4.88 -2.80 -4.56
N VAL A 80 -4.84 -4.12 -4.75
CA VAL A 80 -5.92 -5.04 -4.34
C VAL A 80 -6.13 -4.98 -2.83
N TYR A 81 -5.05 -5.04 -2.05
CA TYR A 81 -5.10 -4.92 -0.59
C TYR A 81 -5.74 -3.60 -0.13
N THR A 82 -5.37 -2.49 -0.77
CA THR A 82 -5.86 -1.15 -0.41
C THR A 82 -7.35 -1.02 -0.72
N VAL A 83 -7.81 -1.55 -1.86
CA VAL A 83 -9.24 -1.60 -2.20
C VAL A 83 -10.00 -2.49 -1.22
N ALA A 84 -9.49 -3.68 -0.90
CA ALA A 84 -10.10 -4.56 0.09
C ALA A 84 -10.20 -3.88 1.47
N THR A 85 -9.16 -3.15 1.88
CA THR A 85 -9.16 -2.37 3.13
C THR A 85 -10.16 -1.21 3.07
N ALA A 86 -10.33 -0.55 1.92
CA ALA A 86 -11.39 0.45 1.75
C ALA A 86 -12.77 -0.17 1.96
N VAL A 87 -13.05 -1.28 1.28
CA VAL A 87 -14.39 -1.91 1.28
C VAL A 87 -14.75 -2.54 2.63
N LEU A 88 -13.80 -3.18 3.31
CA LEU A 88 -14.04 -3.88 4.58
C LEU A 88 -13.78 -2.99 5.81
N GLY A 89 -12.85 -2.05 5.67
CA GLY A 89 -12.38 -1.19 6.76
C GLY A 89 -13.19 0.10 6.90
N HIS A 90 -13.76 0.60 5.81
CA HIS A 90 -14.40 1.92 5.73
C HIS A 90 -15.74 1.86 4.99
N ASP A 91 -16.59 0.92 5.40
CA ASP A 91 -17.91 0.63 4.85
C ASP A 91 -18.96 1.68 5.23
N PHE A 92 -18.77 2.91 4.76
CA PHE A 92 -19.61 4.06 5.10
C PHE A 92 -21.11 3.88 4.77
N TRP A 93 -21.46 2.98 3.86
CA TRP A 93 -22.85 2.65 3.51
C TRP A 93 -23.61 1.90 4.62
N ASN A 94 -22.90 1.33 5.60
CA ASN A 94 -23.49 0.66 6.75
C ASN A 94 -23.56 1.56 8.00
N MET A 95 -23.06 2.80 7.91
CA MET A 95 -22.97 3.70 9.07
C MET A 95 -24.23 4.56 9.22
N THR A 96 -24.79 4.57 10.43
CA THR A 96 -26.00 5.34 10.78
C THR A 96 -25.70 6.69 11.42
N ASP A 97 -24.57 6.80 12.12
CA ASP A 97 -24.12 8.08 12.70
C ASP A 97 -23.51 8.98 11.61
N PRO A 98 -24.03 10.21 11.38
CA PRO A 98 -23.57 11.07 10.30
C PRO A 98 -22.10 11.50 10.41
N ALA A 99 -21.59 11.69 11.63
CA ALA A 99 -20.21 12.11 11.83
C ALA A 99 -19.24 10.97 11.51
N MET A 100 -19.53 9.75 11.99
CA MET A 100 -18.75 8.57 11.63
C MET A 100 -18.87 8.23 10.14
N GLN A 101 -20.05 8.41 9.53
CA GLN A 101 -20.24 8.17 8.11
C GLN A 101 -19.33 9.08 7.27
N HIS A 102 -19.26 10.37 7.61
CA HIS A 102 -18.40 11.32 6.92
C HIS A 102 -16.91 10.93 6.99
N ASP A 103 -16.44 10.51 8.18
CA ASP A 103 -15.06 10.04 8.37
C ASP A 103 -14.75 8.78 7.53
N MET A 104 -15.67 7.82 7.53
CA MET A 104 -15.53 6.60 6.72
C MET A 104 -15.50 6.89 5.21
N VAL A 105 -16.30 7.83 4.72
CA VAL A 105 -16.27 8.26 3.31
C VAL A 105 -14.89 8.78 2.92
N ILE A 106 -14.29 9.64 3.76
CA ILE A 106 -12.96 10.20 3.51
C ILE A 106 -11.92 9.07 3.44
N HIS A 107 -11.94 8.15 4.41
CA HIS A 107 -11.00 7.05 4.43
C HIS A 107 -11.16 6.07 3.26
N PHE A 108 -12.39 5.80 2.85
CA PHE A 108 -12.69 4.98 1.68
C PHE A 108 -12.07 5.61 0.42
N TRP A 109 -12.40 6.86 0.10
CA TRP A 109 -11.93 7.51 -1.12
C TRP A 109 -10.44 7.77 -1.12
N LYS A 110 -9.85 8.07 0.05
CA LYS A 110 -8.39 8.12 0.22
C LYS A 110 -7.74 6.81 -0.23
N ASN A 111 -8.26 5.66 0.22
CA ASN A 111 -7.73 4.36 -0.16
C ASN A 111 -7.92 4.05 -1.65
N ILE A 112 -9.05 4.42 -2.25
CA ILE A 112 -9.25 4.30 -3.71
C ILE A 112 -8.22 5.14 -4.48
N GLY A 113 -7.96 6.38 -4.04
CA GLY A 113 -6.92 7.23 -4.63
C GLY A 113 -5.52 6.62 -4.52
N ILE A 114 -5.18 6.05 -3.36
CA ILE A 114 -3.91 5.34 -3.12
C ILE A 114 -3.79 4.12 -4.03
N ALA A 115 -4.86 3.34 -4.19
CA ALA A 115 -4.89 2.21 -5.11
C ALA A 115 -4.63 2.65 -6.56
N GLY A 116 -5.18 3.79 -6.98
CA GLY A 116 -4.84 4.42 -8.27
C GLY A 116 -3.35 4.74 -8.40
N GLY A 117 -2.72 5.26 -7.35
CA GLY A 117 -1.27 5.48 -7.29
C GLY A 117 -0.46 4.19 -7.45
N PHE A 118 -0.91 3.08 -6.88
CA PHE A 118 -0.29 1.78 -7.09
C PHE A 118 -0.47 1.25 -8.52
N LEU A 119 -1.64 1.42 -9.14
CA LEU A 119 -1.84 1.04 -10.54
C LEU A 119 -0.93 1.86 -11.47
N LEU A 120 -0.73 3.15 -11.19
CA LEU A 120 0.27 3.95 -11.90
C LEU A 120 1.69 3.39 -11.70
N LEU A 121 2.07 3.02 -10.46
CA LEU A 121 3.37 2.37 -10.20
C LEU A 121 3.54 1.03 -10.91
N PHE A 122 2.47 0.26 -11.08
CA PHE A 122 2.49 -0.98 -11.87
C PHE A 122 2.90 -0.69 -13.32
N VAL A 123 2.34 0.37 -13.91
CA VAL A 123 2.67 0.80 -15.28
C VAL A 123 4.08 1.36 -15.37
N THR A 124 4.44 2.31 -14.49
CA THR A 124 5.72 3.02 -14.54
C THR A 124 6.91 2.14 -14.11
N GLY A 125 6.70 1.21 -13.19
CA GLY A 125 7.75 0.43 -12.53
C GLY A 125 8.50 1.22 -11.46
N ALA A 126 9.63 0.67 -10.99
CA ALA A 126 10.35 1.16 -9.81
C ALA A 126 11.18 2.45 -10.02
N GLY A 127 11.44 2.85 -11.28
CA GLY A 127 12.38 3.93 -11.60
C GLY A 127 13.86 3.55 -11.34
N GLY A 128 14.80 4.41 -11.74
CA GLY A 128 16.24 4.12 -11.63
C GLY A 128 16.79 4.06 -10.20
N ILE A 129 16.17 4.76 -9.24
CA ILE A 129 16.57 4.78 -7.82
C ILE A 129 15.88 3.63 -7.08
N SER A 130 16.20 2.38 -7.44
CA SER A 130 15.57 1.18 -6.87
C SER A 130 16.45 -0.06 -7.03
N ILE A 131 16.18 -1.12 -6.26
CA ILE A 131 16.84 -2.42 -6.46
C ILE A 131 16.52 -3.00 -7.84
N ASP A 132 15.28 -2.87 -8.31
CA ASP A 132 14.88 -3.32 -9.65
C ASP A 132 15.65 -2.54 -10.75
N GLY A 133 15.84 -1.23 -10.57
CA GLY A 133 16.59 -0.37 -11.47
C GLY A 133 18.08 -0.69 -11.48
N ALA A 134 18.67 -1.05 -10.34
CA ALA A 134 20.07 -1.49 -10.25
C ALA A 134 20.32 -2.84 -10.94
N ARG A 135 19.29 -3.70 -11.03
CA ARG A 135 19.37 -5.02 -11.68
C ARG A 135 19.02 -5.00 -13.17
N ALA A 136 18.40 -3.93 -13.66
CA ALA A 136 18.08 -3.80 -15.07
C ALA A 136 19.39 -3.75 -15.89
N PRO A 137 19.51 -4.51 -17.00
CA PRO A 137 20.65 -4.40 -17.88
C PRO A 137 20.81 -2.94 -18.30
N ARG A 138 21.99 -2.35 -18.07
CA ARG A 138 22.33 -1.05 -18.61
C ARG A 138 22.45 -1.23 -20.12
N SER A 139 21.33 -1.16 -20.85
CA SER A 139 21.38 -1.07 -22.31
C SER A 139 22.24 0.15 -22.64
N GLY A 140 23.37 -0.11 -23.28
CA GLY A 140 24.51 0.80 -23.37
C GLY A 140 24.14 2.23 -23.69
N LEU A 141 24.83 3.16 -23.03
CA LEU A 141 25.17 4.44 -23.62
C LEU A 141 25.79 4.17 -25.00
N HIS A 142 24.99 4.20 -26.06
CA HIS A 142 25.40 4.48 -27.44
C HIS A 142 24.15 4.43 -28.32
N ARG A 143 23.56 5.60 -28.55
CA ARG A 143 23.21 6.15 -29.87
C ARG A 143 22.66 7.56 -29.67
#